data_AF-H3BEP3-F1
#
_entry.id   AF-H3BEP3-F1
#
_cell.length_a   1.000
_cell.length_b   1.000
_cell.length_c   1.000
_cell.angle_alpha   90.00
_cell.angle_beta   90.00
_cell.angle_gamma   90.00
#
_symmetry.space_group_name_H-M   'P 1'
#
loop_
_entity.id
_entity.type
_entity.pdbx_description
1 polymer ?
#
loop_
_entity_poly.entity_id
_entity_poly.type
_entity_poly.pdbx_seq_one_letter_code
_entity_poly.pdbx_strand_id
1 'polypeptide(L)'
;ARLQRWLAAAFQSLQSGFCQRLRFLSESECAQLSRLPQSELVAYASEPRADEKVQLIVPDSGSGSGSGAAGRNQSGGAHDAVLALDPSPEASFGHPLFVFYIDLNVSPSKCEQRDGVHLDSSECMTLALKSRCENLLKRRTSRSNRQNSHVAARQGQQPQHPGASRHRSRREERLVGLCTIHFLPLVVGTKDSSRQQRLHCVEQQGFGPCPWPLPISSPSPAVVHCELNKNTRRCHRQPLASRKSCRMYQTCDHAVLISGGWREQVTYPRHAQNILHFYGMLRENGFRKENIKTFFAGDGQITVDEETVDVYPATEKLTIRNHISYVCRVLNCADSFVLYLNSPTRNDGTMLLWDVNKNGVADPKERYSVAELLRDLEGCNAQRVFLFVDQSYPGALAKRLLYSKRHGNVALISSARGAEFAWGSRFTEFWRSLQPNQCLIHHFFQLTPWSTFTNPGVIESTPGLLNVTLCGAPCDTIPPFTEDELRKEYMGCQNLPTMLWYYTLQQQQEERP
;
A
#
# COMPACT_ATOMS: atom_id res chain seq x y z
N ALA A 1 28.75 21.13 5.64
CA ALA A 1 28.84 21.35 7.11
C ALA A 1 27.47 21.33 7.80
N ARG A 2 26.57 22.31 7.57
CA ARG A 2 25.27 22.37 8.27
C ARG A 2 24.41 21.11 8.10
N LEU A 3 24.13 20.70 6.86
CA LEU A 3 23.33 19.50 6.55
C LEU A 3 23.89 18.23 7.21
N GLN A 4 25.22 18.05 7.15
CA GLN A 4 25.90 16.93 7.79
C GLN A 4 25.65 16.86 9.30
N ARG A 5 25.60 18.01 10.00
CA ARG A 5 25.28 18.04 11.43
C ARG A 5 23.83 17.63 11.69
N TRP A 6 22.89 18.11 10.87
CA TRP A 6 21.48 17.73 11.00
C TRP A 6 21.32 16.22 10.83
N LEU A 7 21.96 15.66 9.81
CA LEU A 7 21.96 14.23 9.52
C LEU A 7 22.61 13.41 10.64
N ALA A 8 23.77 13.85 11.16
CA ALA A 8 24.44 13.19 12.28
C ALA A 8 23.58 13.19 13.54
N ALA A 9 22.96 14.33 13.89
CA ALA A 9 22.07 14.44 15.04
C ALA A 9 20.81 13.59 14.88
N ALA A 10 20.22 13.56 13.68
CA ALA A 10 19.06 12.74 13.38
C ALA A 10 19.38 11.25 13.50
N PHE A 11 20.51 10.81 12.94
CA PHE A 11 20.99 9.44 13.06
C PHE A 11 21.28 9.05 14.52
N GLN A 12 21.98 9.89 15.28
CA GLN A 12 22.25 9.67 16.70
C GLN A 12 20.94 9.57 17.52
N SER A 13 19.94 10.38 17.17
CA SER A 13 18.61 10.28 17.77
C SER A 13 18.00 8.90 17.55
N LEU A 14 18.12 8.32 16.34
CA LEU A 14 17.66 6.95 16.06
C LEU A 14 18.42 5.91 16.89
N GLN A 15 19.74 6.01 16.98
CA GLN A 15 20.58 5.05 17.71
C GLN A 15 20.36 5.09 19.22
N SER A 16 20.04 6.25 19.79
CA SER A 16 19.83 6.43 21.23
C SER A 16 18.53 5.81 21.78
N GLY A 17 17.82 5.00 20.98
CA GLY A 17 16.56 4.39 21.38
C GLY A 17 15.42 5.41 21.47
N PHE A 18 15.49 6.51 20.72
CA PHE A 18 14.39 7.49 20.66
C PHE A 18 13.07 6.83 20.22
N CYS A 19 13.14 5.75 19.43
CA CYS A 19 12.00 4.90 19.10
C CYS A 19 11.31 4.25 20.32
N GLN A 20 11.95 4.14 21.48
CA GLN A 20 11.32 3.65 22.72
C GLN A 20 10.39 4.70 23.35
N ARG A 21 10.71 6.00 23.16
CA ARG A 21 9.81 7.10 23.55
C ARG A 21 8.56 7.12 22.67
N LEU A 22 8.72 6.65 21.44
CA LEU A 22 7.69 6.48 20.44
C LEU A 22 6.94 5.16 20.69
N ARG A 23 5.98 5.16 21.63
CA ARG A 23 5.16 3.99 22.08
C ARG A 23 4.35 3.26 20.98
N PHE A 24 4.65 3.48 19.71
CA PHE A 24 3.98 2.89 18.55
C PHE A 24 4.85 1.90 17.77
N LEU A 25 6.15 1.79 18.06
CA LEU A 25 7.02 0.71 17.55
C LEU A 25 7.13 -0.38 18.62
N SER A 26 7.24 -1.65 18.21
CA SER A 26 7.59 -2.73 19.12
C SER A 26 9.05 -2.59 19.58
N GLU A 27 9.36 -3.16 20.75
CA GLU A 27 10.74 -3.17 21.27
C GLU A 27 11.72 -3.82 20.28
N SER A 28 11.28 -4.87 19.58
CA SER A 28 12.08 -5.53 18.54
C SER A 28 12.34 -4.64 17.33
N GLU A 29 11.32 -3.92 16.83
CA GLU A 29 11.49 -2.99 15.70
C GLU A 29 12.42 -1.83 16.10
N CYS A 30 12.24 -1.29 17.30
CA CYS A 30 13.09 -0.23 17.81
C CYS A 30 14.54 -0.67 18.02
N ALA A 31 14.75 -1.89 18.52
CA ALA A 31 16.09 -2.48 18.66
C ALA A 31 16.76 -2.71 17.31
N GLN A 32 16.02 -3.13 16.29
CA GLN A 32 16.54 -3.25 14.92
C GLN A 32 16.95 -1.89 14.36
N LEU A 33 16.07 -0.89 14.47
CA LEU A 33 16.34 0.47 14.02
C LEU A 33 17.57 1.11 14.69
N SER A 34 17.74 0.87 15.99
CA SER A 34 18.89 1.41 16.75
C SER A 34 20.23 0.80 16.31
N ARG A 35 20.20 -0.34 15.62
CA ARG A 35 21.38 -1.07 15.11
C ARG A 35 21.61 -0.85 13.61
N LEU A 36 20.73 -0.13 12.92
CA LEU A 36 20.90 0.11 11.49
C LEU A 36 22.19 0.89 11.22
N PRO A 37 23.04 0.43 10.29
CA PRO A 37 24.21 1.18 9.88
C PRO A 37 23.77 2.44 9.12
N GLN A 38 24.56 3.50 9.24
CA GLN A 38 24.26 4.78 8.59
C GLN A 38 24.13 4.63 7.06
N SER A 39 24.89 3.71 6.46
CA SER A 39 24.91 3.44 5.02
C SER A 39 23.63 2.82 4.47
N GLU A 40 22.75 2.29 5.33
CA GLU A 40 21.44 1.75 4.93
C GLU A 40 20.34 2.81 4.96
N LEU A 41 20.61 3.99 5.51
CA LEU A 41 19.65 5.09 5.58
C LEU A 41 19.79 6.00 4.38
N VAL A 42 18.68 6.28 3.70
CA VAL A 42 18.62 7.34 2.68
C VAL A 42 18.12 8.63 3.30
N ALA A 43 18.78 9.73 2.98
CA ALA A 43 18.49 11.04 3.53
C ALA A 43 17.78 11.94 2.53
N TYR A 44 16.78 12.67 3.00
CA TYR A 44 16.10 13.71 2.26
C TYR A 44 16.10 15.00 3.08
N ALA A 45 16.37 16.13 2.44
CA ALA A 45 16.37 17.43 3.11
C ALA A 45 15.74 18.51 2.23
N SER A 46 15.11 19.48 2.88
CA SER A 46 14.79 20.76 2.26
C SER A 46 15.81 21.80 2.69
N GLU A 47 16.23 22.66 1.77
CA GLU A 47 17.10 23.78 2.13
C GLU A 47 16.31 24.93 2.77
N PRO A 48 16.82 25.54 3.86
CA PRO A 48 16.21 26.73 4.42
C PRO A 48 16.45 27.93 3.49
N ARG A 49 15.43 28.77 3.31
CA ARG A 49 15.51 30.01 2.54
C ARG A 49 15.26 31.21 3.46
N ALA A 50 15.93 32.33 3.18
CA ALA A 50 15.69 33.56 3.93
C ALA A 50 14.22 34.01 3.76
N ASP A 51 13.60 34.43 4.86
CA ASP A 51 12.22 34.97 4.92
C ASP A 51 11.09 34.06 4.42
N GLU A 52 11.38 32.76 4.36
CA GLU A 52 10.42 31.76 3.92
C GLU A 52 10.47 30.51 4.81
N LYS A 53 9.30 30.12 5.30
CA LYS A 53 9.11 28.88 6.04
C LYS A 53 8.51 27.82 5.14
N VAL A 54 8.76 26.56 5.45
CA VAL A 54 8.18 25.40 4.79
C VAL A 54 7.09 24.75 5.65
N GLN A 55 6.23 24.00 4.98
CA GLN A 55 5.18 23.20 5.60
C GLN A 55 5.21 21.77 5.04
N LEU A 56 4.94 20.81 5.91
CA LEU A 56 4.87 19.39 5.61
C LEU A 56 3.43 18.94 5.38
N ILE A 57 3.20 18.21 4.29
CA ILE A 57 1.91 17.63 3.90
C ILE A 57 2.11 16.13 3.68
N VAL A 58 1.25 15.32 4.30
CA VAL A 58 1.25 13.85 4.15
C VAL A 58 -0.07 13.32 3.62
N PRO A 59 -0.06 12.18 2.89
CA PRO A 59 -1.26 11.63 2.25
C PRO A 59 -2.38 11.28 3.24
N ASP A 60 -2.02 10.97 4.48
CA ASP A 60 -2.93 10.51 5.53
C ASP A 60 -3.74 11.62 6.23
N SER A 61 -3.43 12.91 5.97
CA SER A 61 -3.98 14.06 6.71
C SER A 61 -5.45 14.38 6.40
N GLY A 62 -6.05 13.80 5.36
CA GLY A 62 -7.36 14.17 4.82
C GLY A 62 -8.54 13.24 5.16
N SER A 63 -8.77 12.89 6.43
CA SER A 63 -10.01 12.17 6.81
C SER A 63 -10.56 12.68 8.14
N GLY A 64 -11.20 13.84 8.07
CA GLY A 64 -12.19 14.31 9.02
C GLY A 64 -13.45 14.66 8.23
N SER A 65 -14.49 13.86 8.39
CA SER A 65 -15.84 14.13 7.89
C SER A 65 -16.32 15.47 8.47
N GLY A 66 -16.52 16.48 7.63
CA GLY A 66 -16.96 17.80 8.10
C GLY A 66 -16.78 18.87 7.05
N SER A 67 -17.89 19.20 6.39
CA SER A 67 -18.16 20.42 5.64
C SER A 67 -17.38 21.67 6.12
N GLY A 68 -16.76 22.39 5.17
CA GLY A 68 -16.68 23.85 5.26
C GLY A 68 -15.45 24.51 5.92
N ALA A 69 -14.29 23.86 6.05
CA ALA A 69 -13.09 24.52 6.53
C ALA A 69 -11.81 24.07 5.79
N ALA A 70 -11.64 24.55 4.56
CA ALA A 70 -10.34 24.55 3.90
C ALA A 70 -9.40 25.49 4.70
N GLY A 71 -8.55 24.94 5.57
CA GLY A 71 -7.51 25.74 6.23
C GLY A 71 -6.92 25.27 7.56
N ARG A 72 -7.42 24.21 8.21
CA ARG A 72 -6.94 23.84 9.57
C ARG A 72 -6.33 22.44 9.76
N ASN A 73 -6.30 21.60 8.72
CA ASN A 73 -5.77 20.23 8.82
C ASN A 73 -4.39 20.04 8.17
N GLN A 74 -3.58 21.10 8.14
CA GLN A 74 -2.17 21.00 7.77
C GLN A 74 -1.38 20.50 8.98
N SER A 75 -0.72 19.36 8.84
CA SER A 75 0.12 18.75 9.87
C SER A 75 1.41 19.55 10.03
N GLY A 76 1.52 20.33 11.10
CA GLY A 76 2.74 21.06 11.46
C GLY A 76 2.68 22.54 11.15
N GLY A 77 3.21 23.34 12.07
CA GLY A 77 3.40 24.79 11.88
C GLY A 77 4.39 25.09 10.76
N ALA A 78 4.69 26.37 10.58
CA ALA A 78 5.70 26.82 9.63
C ALA A 78 7.10 26.60 10.22
N HIS A 79 7.98 25.89 9.50
CA HIS A 79 9.33 25.52 9.94
C HIS A 79 10.41 26.04 8.98
N ASP A 80 11.68 26.12 9.39
CA ASP A 80 12.75 26.60 8.49
C ASP A 80 13.16 25.54 7.46
N ALA A 81 13.20 24.28 7.88
CA ALA A 81 13.47 23.14 7.00
C ALA A 81 12.84 21.85 7.53
N VAL A 82 12.81 20.83 6.67
CA VAL A 82 12.40 19.47 6.97
C VAL A 82 13.54 18.53 6.57
N LEU A 83 13.83 17.57 7.44
CA LEU A 83 14.74 16.46 7.20
C LEU A 83 13.96 15.15 7.30
N ALA A 84 14.20 14.19 6.41
CA ALA A 84 13.65 12.85 6.51
C ALA A 84 14.73 11.80 6.34
N LEU A 85 14.69 10.76 7.17
CA LEU A 85 15.50 9.56 7.06
C LEU A 85 14.59 8.38 6.72
N ASP A 86 14.97 7.68 5.65
CA ASP A 86 14.33 6.45 5.19
C ASP A 86 15.19 5.24 5.58
N PRO A 87 14.74 4.43 6.56
CA PRO A 87 15.45 3.23 6.99
C PRO A 87 15.21 2.02 6.09
N SER A 88 14.38 2.13 5.06
CA SER A 88 13.99 1.02 4.21
C SER A 88 13.75 1.49 2.76
N PRO A 89 14.77 2.08 2.10
CA PRO A 89 14.64 2.66 0.75
C PRO A 89 14.26 1.63 -0.32
N GLU A 90 14.56 0.35 -0.07
CA GLU A 90 14.17 -0.77 -0.93
C GLU A 90 12.74 -1.27 -0.68
N ALA A 91 12.11 -0.90 0.44
CA ALA A 91 10.71 -1.23 0.69
C ALA A 91 9.77 -0.33 -0.12
N SER A 92 8.59 -0.85 -0.44
CA SER A 92 7.52 -0.04 -0.98
C SER A 92 7.03 0.94 0.09
N PHE A 93 6.75 2.19 -0.30
CA PHE A 93 6.24 3.19 0.63
C PHE A 93 4.92 2.75 1.28
N GLY A 94 4.75 3.19 2.53
CA GLY A 94 3.90 2.55 3.52
C GLY A 94 4.68 2.15 4.78
N HIS A 95 6.02 2.12 4.74
CA HIS A 95 6.86 1.87 5.91
C HIS A 95 7.21 3.17 6.67
N PRO A 96 7.59 3.10 7.96
CA PRO A 96 7.95 4.27 8.78
C PRO A 96 9.15 5.06 8.27
N LEU A 97 8.96 6.37 8.18
CA LEU A 97 10.02 7.37 7.95
C LEU A 97 10.22 8.21 9.20
N PHE A 98 11.47 8.60 9.45
CA PHE A 98 11.83 9.51 10.53
C PHE A 98 11.97 10.91 9.99
N VAL A 99 10.95 11.72 10.22
CA VAL A 99 10.92 13.10 9.71
C VAL A 99 11.13 14.06 10.87
N PHE A 100 11.93 15.08 10.66
CA PHE A 100 12.29 16.10 11.63
C PHE A 100 12.01 17.49 11.07
N TYR A 101 11.46 18.36 11.90
CA TYR A 101 11.43 19.78 11.67
C TYR A 101 12.73 20.41 12.16
N ILE A 102 13.25 21.34 11.38
CA ILE A 102 14.39 22.17 11.75
C ILE A 102 13.89 23.60 11.90
N ASP A 103 14.09 24.18 13.08
CA ASP A 103 13.81 25.58 13.37
C ASP A 103 15.12 26.30 13.73
N LEU A 104 15.39 27.42 13.05
CA LEU A 104 16.56 28.26 13.27
C LEU A 104 16.25 29.35 14.31
N ASN A 105 17.29 29.88 14.95
CA ASN A 105 17.21 30.93 15.98
C ASN A 105 16.30 30.56 17.17
N VAL A 106 16.39 29.30 17.63
CA VAL A 106 15.64 28.78 18.78
C VAL A 106 16.57 28.62 19.96
N SER A 107 16.19 29.14 21.13
CA SER A 107 16.98 28.98 22.36
C SER A 107 16.98 27.53 22.84
N PRO A 108 18.03 27.08 23.56
CA PRO A 108 18.08 25.73 24.14
C PRO A 108 16.84 25.39 24.96
N SER A 109 16.42 26.32 25.83
CA SER A 109 15.23 26.15 26.68
C SER A 109 13.94 25.97 25.88
N LYS A 110 13.77 26.71 24.78
CA LYS A 110 12.59 26.63 23.92
C LYS A 110 12.61 25.35 23.07
N CYS A 111 13.79 24.86 22.71
CA CYS A 111 13.94 23.59 22.01
C CYS A 111 13.60 22.40 22.91
N GLU A 112 14.11 22.40 24.14
CA GLU A 112 13.83 21.36 25.12
C GLU A 112 12.34 21.29 25.51
N GLN A 113 11.67 22.45 25.62
CA GLN A 113 10.21 22.51 25.82
C GLN A 113 9.39 21.86 24.69
N ARG A 114 9.98 21.70 23.50
CA ARG A 114 9.37 21.03 22.34
C ARG A 114 9.80 19.57 22.22
N ASP A 115 10.45 19.02 23.24
CA ASP A 115 11.09 17.70 23.20
C ASP A 115 12.09 17.58 22.03
N GLY A 116 12.69 18.71 21.62
CA GLY A 116 13.64 18.81 20.52
C GLY A 116 15.09 18.65 20.97
N VAL A 117 15.95 18.29 20.01
CA VAL A 117 17.40 18.23 20.18
C VAL A 117 17.98 19.57 19.73
N HIS A 118 18.56 20.31 20.68
CA HIS A 118 19.26 21.56 20.39
C HIS A 118 20.63 21.25 19.75
N LEU A 119 20.95 21.94 18.66
CA LEU A 119 22.22 21.81 17.94
C LEU A 119 23.10 23.04 18.20
N ASP A 120 24.40 22.93 17.98
CA ASP A 120 25.44 23.92 18.38
C ASP A 120 25.32 25.34 17.75
N SER A 121 24.25 25.65 17.00
CA SER A 121 24.09 26.92 16.28
C SER A 121 22.72 27.59 16.45
N SER A 122 22.09 27.47 17.63
CA SER A 122 20.71 27.97 17.86
C SER A 122 19.70 27.33 16.91
N GLU A 123 19.94 26.08 16.52
CA GLU A 123 19.06 25.29 15.66
C GLU A 123 18.38 24.24 16.55
N CYS A 124 17.08 24.04 16.36
CA CYS A 124 16.33 23.03 17.08
C CYS A 124 15.79 21.98 16.10
N MET A 125 16.12 20.72 16.35
CA MET A 125 15.60 19.58 15.60
C MET A 125 14.51 18.88 16.39
N THR A 126 13.29 18.81 15.86
CA THR A 126 12.14 18.19 16.54
C THR A 126 11.55 17.10 15.67
N LEU A 127 11.19 15.94 16.23
CA LEU A 127 10.53 14.88 15.46
C LEU A 127 9.14 15.34 14.99
N ALA A 128 8.87 15.17 13.70
CA ALA A 128 7.56 15.36 13.10
C ALA A 128 6.69 14.12 13.29
N LEU A 129 5.47 14.32 13.78
CA LEU A 129 4.44 13.29 13.97
C LEU A 129 3.15 13.68 13.25
N LYS A 130 2.30 12.70 12.96
CA LYS A 130 0.95 12.97 12.45
C LYS A 130 0.15 13.80 13.46
N SER A 131 -0.55 14.83 12.99
CA SER A 131 -1.27 15.82 13.83
C SER A 131 -2.26 15.21 14.84
N ARG A 132 -2.95 14.12 14.47
CA ARG A 132 -3.87 13.40 15.36
C ARG A 132 -3.19 12.82 16.61
N CYS A 133 -1.88 12.66 16.58
CA CYS A 133 -1.09 12.13 17.67
C CYS A 133 -0.51 13.18 18.62
N GLU A 134 -0.37 14.44 18.21
CA GLU A 134 0.00 15.53 19.13
C GLU A 134 -0.98 15.60 20.31
N ASN A 135 -2.27 15.37 20.05
CA ASN A 135 -3.32 15.36 21.07
C ASN A 135 -3.30 14.11 21.98
N LEU A 136 -2.80 12.97 21.49
CA LEU A 136 -2.67 11.73 22.27
C LEU A 136 -1.47 11.77 23.22
N LEU A 137 -0.37 12.41 22.80
CA LEU A 137 0.84 12.58 23.61
C LEU A 137 0.63 13.58 24.76
N LYS A 138 -0.03 14.71 24.50
CA LYS A 138 -0.35 15.73 25.51
C LYS A 138 -1.25 15.22 26.64
N ARG A 139 -2.11 14.22 26.38
CA ARG A 139 -3.09 13.71 27.35
C ARG A 139 -2.48 12.74 28.37
N ARG A 140 -1.26 12.24 28.16
CA ARG A 140 -0.63 11.20 29.01
C ARG A 140 0.43 11.70 29.98
N THR A 141 0.83 12.97 29.92
CA THR A 141 1.85 13.54 30.82
C THR A 141 1.27 14.28 32.03
N SER A 142 -0.06 14.50 32.11
CA SER A 142 -0.71 15.10 33.28
C SER A 142 -1.63 14.09 33.98
N ARG A 143 -1.34 13.76 35.25
CA ARG A 143 -2.16 12.97 36.21
C ARG A 143 -1.82 11.49 36.45
N SER A 144 -0.55 11.14 36.61
CA SER A 144 -0.22 9.94 37.40
C SER A 144 1.17 10.04 38.03
N ASN A 145 1.37 11.01 38.93
CA ASN A 145 2.46 10.91 39.91
C ASN A 145 2.28 11.77 41.16
N ARG A 146 1.05 11.81 41.70
CA ARG A 146 0.82 12.26 43.07
C ARG A 146 -0.30 11.40 43.66
N GLN A 147 -0.03 10.82 44.83
CA GLN A 147 -0.90 9.98 45.68
C GLN A 147 -0.83 8.47 45.41
N ASN A 148 0.09 7.79 46.10
CA ASN A 148 -0.27 6.86 47.17
C ASN A 148 0.98 6.15 47.72
N SER A 149 1.67 6.83 48.63
CA SER A 149 2.48 6.20 49.67
C SER A 149 1.76 6.44 50.98
N HIS A 150 1.07 5.42 51.50
CA HIS A 150 0.82 5.12 52.92
C HIS A 150 -0.03 3.83 53.00
N VAL A 151 0.62 2.68 53.17
CA VAL A 151 0.57 1.83 54.37
C VAL A 151 -0.84 1.41 54.80
N ALA A 152 -1.20 0.16 54.47
CA ALA A 152 -1.98 -0.71 55.35
C ALA A 152 -1.79 -2.18 54.93
N ALA A 153 -0.92 -2.86 55.68
CA ALA A 153 -0.84 -4.31 55.71
C ALA A 153 -1.98 -4.86 56.59
N ARG A 154 -2.66 -5.92 56.16
CA ARG A 154 -3.10 -7.06 57.01
C ARG A 154 -3.85 -8.14 56.21
N GLN A 155 -3.25 -9.34 56.23
CA GLN A 155 -3.81 -10.69 56.39
C GLN A 155 -5.16 -11.09 55.74
N GLY A 156 -5.11 -12.20 54.99
CA GLY A 156 -5.90 -13.39 55.34
C GLY A 156 -6.95 -13.89 54.32
N GLN A 157 -6.80 -15.18 53.98
CA GLN A 157 -7.84 -16.15 53.59
C GLN A 157 -8.31 -16.24 52.11
N GLN A 158 -7.97 -17.38 51.50
CA GLN A 158 -8.78 -18.07 50.48
C GLN A 158 -10.02 -18.70 51.16
N PRO A 159 -11.16 -18.89 50.45
CA PRO A 159 -11.36 -20.16 49.75
C PRO A 159 -12.02 -20.10 48.35
N GLN A 160 -11.91 -21.27 47.72
CA GLN A 160 -12.22 -21.80 46.40
C GLN A 160 -13.59 -21.50 45.72
N HIS A 161 -13.54 -21.67 44.38
CA HIS A 161 -14.57 -22.15 43.43
C HIS A 161 -15.35 -21.16 42.52
N PRO A 162 -15.75 -21.62 41.30
CA PRO A 162 -15.37 -20.97 40.05
C PRO A 162 -16.53 -20.20 39.39
N GLY A 163 -16.32 -18.91 39.15
CA GLY A 163 -17.25 -18.05 38.43
C GLY A 163 -16.62 -17.56 37.15
N ALA A 164 -17.16 -18.00 36.01
CA ALA A 164 -16.78 -17.59 34.68
C ALA A 164 -16.89 -16.06 34.51
N SER A 165 -15.76 -15.36 34.62
CA SER A 165 -15.58 -14.05 34.01
C SER A 165 -14.61 -14.23 32.85
N ARG A 166 -15.19 -14.41 31.65
CA ARG A 166 -14.52 -14.10 30.40
C ARG A 166 -14.20 -12.60 30.42
N HIS A 167 -13.14 -12.21 31.10
CA HIS A 167 -12.36 -11.05 30.69
C HIS A 167 -11.76 -11.44 29.34
N ARG A 168 -12.54 -11.16 28.28
CA ARG A 168 -11.97 -10.80 26.99
C ARG A 168 -10.96 -9.72 27.32
N SER A 169 -9.71 -10.13 27.43
CA SER A 169 -8.57 -9.37 26.96
C SER A 169 -9.01 -8.84 25.60
N ARG A 170 -9.61 -7.64 25.60
CA ARG A 170 -9.53 -6.72 24.49
C ARG A 170 -8.03 -6.54 24.37
N ARG A 171 -7.40 -7.41 23.58
CA ARG A 171 -6.07 -7.22 23.05
C ARG A 171 -6.19 -5.88 22.36
N GLU A 172 -5.81 -4.83 23.08
CA GLU A 172 -5.77 -3.46 22.62
C GLU A 172 -5.01 -3.56 21.31
N GLU A 173 -5.73 -3.43 20.20
CA GLU A 173 -5.14 -3.48 18.86
C GLU A 173 -4.11 -2.36 18.89
N ARG A 174 -2.84 -2.74 19.06
CA ARG A 174 -1.75 -1.80 19.30
C ARG A 174 -1.85 -0.76 18.20
N LEU A 175 -1.81 0.52 18.57
CA LEU A 175 -1.87 1.67 17.67
C LEU A 175 -0.57 1.79 16.84
N VAL A 176 -0.01 0.67 16.38
CA VAL A 176 1.24 0.56 15.64
C VAL A 176 1.11 1.39 14.36
N GLY A 177 2.03 2.32 14.16
CA GLY A 177 2.09 3.13 12.94
C GLY A 177 1.05 4.24 12.78
N LEU A 178 0.16 4.49 13.74
CA LEU A 178 -0.85 5.57 13.59
C LEU A 178 -0.27 6.99 13.64
N CYS A 179 0.92 7.15 14.22
CA CYS A 179 1.55 8.45 14.50
C CYS A 179 2.78 8.75 13.66
N THR A 180 3.35 7.72 13.02
CA THR A 180 4.51 7.83 12.13
C THR A 180 4.10 8.31 10.76
N ILE A 181 5.01 9.02 10.13
CA ILE A 181 4.91 9.34 8.71
C ILE A 181 5.36 8.09 7.94
N HIS A 182 4.55 7.65 6.97
CA HIS A 182 4.80 6.41 6.21
C HIS A 182 5.12 6.64 4.73
N PHE A 183 5.15 7.91 4.33
CA PHE A 183 5.30 8.33 2.96
C PHE A 183 6.19 9.56 2.95
N LEU A 184 7.02 9.68 1.92
CA LEU A 184 7.82 10.87 1.74
C LEU A 184 6.89 12.09 1.60
N PRO A 185 6.94 13.06 2.52
CA PRO A 185 5.97 14.15 2.53
C PRO A 185 6.19 15.11 1.36
N LEU A 186 5.12 15.80 1.00
CA LEU A 186 5.22 17.02 0.21
C LEU A 186 5.63 18.15 1.16
N VAL A 187 6.78 18.78 0.89
CA VAL A 187 7.28 19.94 1.63
C VAL A 187 7.23 21.13 0.69
N VAL A 188 6.44 22.15 1.06
CA VAL A 188 6.19 23.34 0.23
C VAL A 188 6.51 24.60 0.99
N GLY A 189 6.83 25.67 0.27
CA GLY A 189 6.91 27.00 0.87
C GLY A 189 5.55 27.46 1.35
N THR A 190 5.48 28.08 2.53
CA THR A 190 4.23 28.65 3.08
C THR A 190 3.62 29.74 2.19
N LYS A 191 4.46 30.41 1.38
CA LYS A 191 4.06 31.43 0.40
C LYS A 191 3.99 30.88 -1.03
N ASP A 192 4.31 29.60 -1.23
CA ASP A 192 4.40 28.98 -2.55
C ASP A 192 3.03 28.45 -3.01
N SER A 193 2.36 29.22 -3.86
CA SER A 193 1.09 28.81 -4.47
C SER A 193 1.22 27.67 -5.48
N SER A 194 2.42 27.47 -6.04
CA SER A 194 2.69 26.41 -7.03
C SER A 194 2.90 25.04 -6.39
N ARG A 195 3.03 24.99 -5.05
CA ARG A 195 3.27 23.77 -4.27
C ARG A 195 4.47 22.97 -4.78
N GLN A 196 5.54 23.66 -5.14
CA GLN A 196 6.75 23.01 -5.60
C GLN A 196 7.35 22.19 -4.45
N GLN A 197 7.64 20.91 -4.72
CA GLN A 197 8.32 20.04 -3.77
C GLN A 197 9.71 20.59 -3.46
N ARG A 198 10.03 20.74 -2.17
CA ARG A 198 11.32 21.22 -1.66
C ARG A 198 12.14 20.16 -0.95
N LEU A 199 11.52 19.03 -0.62
CA LEU A 199 12.23 17.90 -0.02
C LEU A 199 12.85 17.07 -1.15
N HIS A 200 14.17 16.98 -1.19
CA HIS A 200 14.91 16.23 -2.20
C HIS A 200 15.86 15.24 -1.53
N CYS A 201 16.20 14.16 -2.22
CA CYS A 201 17.22 13.26 -1.74
C CYS A 201 18.58 13.94 -1.76
N VAL A 202 19.41 13.69 -0.75
CA VAL A 202 20.73 14.32 -0.60
C VAL A 202 21.83 13.26 -0.51
N GLU A 203 22.80 13.36 -1.42
CA GLU A 203 24.00 12.52 -1.39
C GLU A 203 24.94 13.03 -0.29
N GLN A 204 25.18 12.21 0.73
CA GLN A 204 26.02 12.56 1.87
C GLN A 204 26.89 11.38 2.28
N GLN A 205 28.16 11.65 2.59
CA GLN A 205 29.11 10.63 3.04
C GLN A 205 28.59 9.87 4.26
N GLY A 206 28.62 8.53 4.16
CA GLY A 206 28.18 7.61 5.21
C GLY A 206 26.69 7.25 5.17
N PHE A 207 25.87 7.94 4.37
CA PHE A 207 24.48 7.56 4.09
C PHE A 207 24.37 6.73 2.81
N GLY A 208 23.24 6.04 2.65
CA GLY A 208 22.91 5.30 1.43
C GLY A 208 22.67 6.23 0.23
N PRO A 209 22.88 5.73 -1.00
CA PRO A 209 22.75 6.51 -2.22
C PRO A 209 21.30 6.90 -2.51
N CYS A 210 21.09 7.98 -3.24
CA CYS A 210 19.76 8.40 -3.63
C CYS A 210 19.12 7.43 -4.62
N PRO A 211 17.86 7.01 -4.38
CA PRO A 211 17.15 6.19 -5.34
C PRO A 211 16.84 7.01 -6.58
N TRP A 212 16.84 6.36 -7.74
CA TRP A 212 16.55 6.99 -9.03
C TRP A 212 15.07 6.87 -9.37
N PRO A 213 14.29 7.98 -9.34
CA PRO A 213 12.89 7.94 -9.73
C PRO A 213 12.72 7.64 -11.22
N LEU A 214 11.63 6.98 -11.58
CA LEU A 214 11.25 6.74 -12.95
C LEU A 214 10.84 8.09 -13.59
N PRO A 215 11.40 8.46 -14.76
CA PRO A 215 11.07 9.72 -15.43
C PRO A 215 9.69 9.62 -16.08
N ILE A 216 8.64 9.84 -15.27
CA ILE A 216 7.24 9.84 -15.73
C ILE A 216 6.66 11.25 -15.70
N SER A 217 5.77 11.52 -16.66
CA SER A 217 5.00 12.76 -16.68
C SER A 217 3.75 12.62 -15.82
N SER A 218 3.45 13.67 -15.07
CA SER A 218 2.11 13.84 -14.49
C SER A 218 1.12 14.26 -15.58
N PRO A 219 -0.13 13.76 -15.55
CA PRO A 219 -1.19 14.23 -16.42
C PRO A 219 -1.38 15.75 -16.29
N SER A 220 -1.79 16.39 -17.39
CA SER A 220 -2.11 17.82 -17.33
C SER A 220 -3.26 18.08 -16.33
N PRO A 221 -3.26 19.21 -15.60
CA PRO A 221 -4.33 19.56 -14.64
C PRO A 221 -5.73 19.67 -15.28
N ALA A 222 -5.81 19.79 -16.61
CA ALA A 222 -7.07 19.76 -17.34
C ALA A 222 -7.78 18.40 -17.24
N VAL A 223 -7.04 17.31 -17.03
CA VAL A 223 -7.56 15.95 -16.81
C VAL A 223 -8.12 15.77 -15.39
N VAL A 224 -7.67 16.57 -14.41
CA VAL A 224 -8.22 16.62 -13.04
C VAL A 224 -9.72 16.94 -13.04
N HIS A 225 -10.20 17.63 -14.08
CA HIS A 225 -11.59 18.06 -14.23
C HIS A 225 -12.43 17.12 -15.12
N CYS A 226 -11.93 15.91 -15.41
CA CYS A 226 -12.65 14.86 -16.11
C CYS A 226 -13.66 14.11 -15.25
N GLU A 227 -14.37 14.88 -14.43
CA GLU A 227 -15.46 14.38 -13.64
C GLU A 227 -16.71 14.25 -14.50
N LEU A 228 -17.41 13.12 -14.38
CA LEU A 228 -18.77 12.95 -14.89
C LEU A 228 -19.76 14.01 -14.36
N ASN A 229 -19.37 14.74 -13.30
CA ASN A 229 -20.10 15.85 -12.70
C ASN A 229 -20.05 17.14 -13.53
N LYS A 230 -19.10 17.25 -14.47
CA LYS A 230 -18.98 18.37 -15.41
C LYS A 230 -18.80 17.77 -16.80
N ASN A 231 -19.89 17.74 -17.59
CA ASN A 231 -19.91 17.22 -18.95
C ASN A 231 -18.98 18.04 -19.87
N THR A 232 -17.68 17.71 -19.87
CA THR A 232 -16.69 18.36 -20.70
C THR A 232 -16.26 17.38 -21.79
N ARG A 233 -16.56 17.70 -23.05
CA ARG A 233 -16.15 16.90 -24.23
C ARG A 233 -14.62 16.68 -24.34
N ARG A 234 -13.82 17.40 -23.53
CA ARG A 234 -12.34 17.29 -23.46
C ARG A 234 -11.85 16.02 -22.73
N CYS A 235 -12.73 15.32 -22.04
CA CYS A 235 -12.40 14.15 -21.23
C CYS A 235 -12.76 12.82 -21.92
N HIS A 236 -13.06 12.88 -23.21
CA HIS A 236 -13.36 11.70 -24.01
C HIS A 236 -12.07 10.99 -24.40
N ARG A 237 -11.45 10.28 -23.45
CA ARG A 237 -10.62 9.12 -23.81
C ARG A 237 -11.56 7.98 -24.21
N GLN A 238 -11.18 7.19 -25.21
CA GLN A 238 -11.95 6.01 -25.58
C GLN A 238 -12.14 5.16 -24.33
N PRO A 239 -13.40 4.91 -23.91
CA PRO A 239 -13.63 4.06 -22.77
C PRO A 239 -12.98 2.71 -23.04
N LEU A 240 -12.30 2.18 -22.02
CA LEU A 240 -11.79 0.82 -22.02
C LEU A 240 -12.86 -0.08 -22.63
N ALA A 241 -12.53 -0.80 -23.71
CA ALA A 241 -13.49 -1.60 -24.47
C ALA A 241 -13.90 -2.88 -23.69
N SER A 242 -14.33 -2.70 -22.44
CA SER A 242 -14.74 -3.74 -21.50
C SER A 242 -15.83 -4.64 -22.08
N ARG A 243 -16.74 -4.07 -22.89
CA ARG A 243 -17.81 -4.82 -23.57
C ARG A 243 -17.32 -5.87 -24.56
N LYS A 244 -16.05 -5.83 -25.00
CA LYS A 244 -15.45 -6.85 -25.86
C LYS A 244 -14.72 -7.95 -25.07
N SER A 245 -14.53 -7.76 -23.76
CA SER A 245 -13.72 -8.67 -22.93
C SER A 245 -14.44 -9.98 -22.61
N CYS A 246 -15.76 -9.96 -22.38
CA CYS A 246 -16.54 -11.17 -22.08
C CYS A 246 -17.46 -11.52 -23.27
N ARG A 247 -17.46 -12.77 -23.75
CA ARG A 247 -18.36 -13.23 -24.82
C ARG A 247 -19.37 -14.26 -24.30
N MET A 248 -20.56 -14.31 -24.91
CA MET A 248 -21.73 -15.04 -24.41
C MET A 248 -21.55 -16.57 -24.26
N TYR A 249 -20.58 -17.18 -24.95
CA TYR A 249 -20.33 -18.63 -24.93
C TYR A 249 -18.84 -18.95 -24.73
N GLN A 250 -18.13 -18.06 -24.04
CA GLN A 250 -16.71 -18.20 -23.85
C GLN A 250 -16.37 -17.76 -22.43
N THR A 251 -15.64 -18.61 -21.72
CA THR A 251 -14.97 -18.22 -20.48
C THR A 251 -13.50 -18.03 -20.78
N CYS A 252 -12.88 -17.01 -20.19
CA CYS A 252 -11.48 -16.70 -20.41
C CYS A 252 -10.74 -16.46 -19.10
N ASP A 253 -9.42 -16.56 -19.13
CA ASP A 253 -8.57 -16.04 -18.08
C ASP A 253 -8.46 -14.51 -18.20
N HIS A 254 -8.72 -13.80 -17.11
CA HIS A 254 -8.71 -12.33 -17.04
C HIS A 254 -7.74 -11.85 -15.96
N ALA A 255 -7.07 -10.71 -16.22
CA ALA A 255 -6.19 -10.11 -15.23
C ALA A 255 -6.27 -8.59 -15.17
N VAL A 256 -6.08 -8.04 -13.98
CA VAL A 256 -5.91 -6.60 -13.74
C VAL A 256 -4.66 -6.36 -12.92
N LEU A 257 -3.72 -5.60 -13.47
CA LEU A 257 -2.47 -5.20 -12.80
C LEU A 257 -2.60 -3.75 -12.36
N ILE A 258 -2.38 -3.46 -11.08
CA ILE A 258 -2.53 -2.11 -10.51
C ILE A 258 -1.24 -1.73 -9.77
N SER A 259 -0.50 -0.78 -10.34
CA SER A 259 0.57 -0.08 -9.64
C SER A 259 0.35 1.43 -9.80
N GLY A 260 -0.30 2.01 -8.80
CA GLY A 260 -0.59 3.44 -8.79
C GLY A 260 0.66 4.30 -8.71
N GLY A 261 1.66 3.86 -7.94
CA GLY A 261 2.60 4.83 -7.40
C GLY A 261 1.85 5.88 -6.56
N TRP A 262 2.53 6.98 -6.22
CA TRP A 262 1.89 8.08 -5.51
C TRP A 262 2.22 9.42 -6.17
N ARG A 263 3.48 9.59 -6.56
CA ARG A 263 4.02 10.78 -7.23
C ARG A 263 5.35 10.45 -7.87
N GLU A 264 5.87 11.35 -8.69
CA GLU A 264 7.11 11.15 -9.45
C GLU A 264 8.29 10.78 -8.54
N GLN A 265 8.46 11.50 -7.42
CA GLN A 265 9.61 11.32 -6.50
C GLN A 265 9.70 9.93 -5.85
N VAL A 266 8.58 9.21 -5.75
CA VAL A 266 8.49 7.93 -5.04
C VAL A 266 8.05 6.79 -5.97
N THR A 267 8.11 7.03 -7.28
CA THR A 267 7.83 6.02 -8.29
C THR A 267 9.14 5.66 -8.95
N TYR A 268 9.58 4.42 -8.78
CA TYR A 268 10.88 3.91 -9.22
C TYR A 268 10.75 2.92 -10.39
N PRO A 269 11.83 2.69 -11.18
CA PRO A 269 11.84 1.73 -12.29
C PRO A 269 11.39 0.32 -11.90
N ARG A 270 11.71 -0.13 -10.67
CA ARG A 270 11.28 -1.43 -10.16
C ARG A 270 9.76 -1.63 -10.17
N HIS A 271 8.95 -0.59 -9.96
CA HIS A 271 7.48 -0.72 -10.01
C HIS A 271 6.98 -1.02 -11.42
N ALA A 272 7.60 -0.40 -12.43
CA ALA A 272 7.31 -0.71 -13.84
C ALA A 272 7.80 -2.12 -14.19
N GLN A 273 9.01 -2.50 -13.78
CA GLN A 273 9.56 -3.84 -14.01
C GLN A 273 8.71 -4.94 -13.37
N ASN A 274 8.21 -4.73 -12.15
CA ASN A 274 7.30 -5.65 -11.47
C ASN A 274 6.03 -5.91 -12.31
N ILE A 275 5.42 -4.85 -12.84
CA ILE A 275 4.27 -4.97 -13.72
C ILE A 275 4.61 -5.78 -14.98
N LEU A 276 5.76 -5.52 -15.61
CA LEU A 276 6.19 -6.24 -16.81
C LEU A 276 6.50 -7.72 -16.52
N HIS A 277 7.13 -8.03 -15.39
CA HIS A 277 7.41 -9.41 -14.98
C HIS A 277 6.14 -10.19 -14.71
N PHE A 278 5.19 -9.59 -13.98
CA PHE A 278 3.92 -10.22 -13.69
C PHE A 278 3.06 -10.38 -14.95
N TYR A 279 3.08 -9.38 -15.85
CA TYR A 279 2.44 -9.47 -17.16
C TYR A 279 3.03 -10.61 -18.00
N GLY A 280 4.36 -10.73 -18.06
CA GLY A 280 5.05 -11.80 -18.78
C GLY A 280 4.63 -13.18 -18.26
N MET A 281 4.62 -13.36 -16.94
CA MET A 281 4.17 -14.60 -16.31
C MET A 281 2.71 -14.94 -16.69
N LEU A 282 1.81 -13.95 -16.67
CA LEU A 282 0.42 -14.18 -17.10
C LEU A 282 0.32 -14.64 -18.55
N ARG A 283 1.13 -14.03 -19.44
CA ARG A 283 1.18 -14.42 -20.86
C ARG A 283 1.70 -15.84 -21.05
N GLU A 284 2.75 -16.21 -20.32
CA GLU A 284 3.32 -17.56 -20.30
C GLU A 284 2.28 -18.58 -19.79
N ASN A 285 1.47 -18.19 -18.81
CA ASN A 285 0.37 -18.98 -18.25
C ASN A 285 -0.95 -18.88 -19.03
N GLY A 286 -0.92 -18.39 -20.28
CA GLY A 286 -2.04 -18.49 -21.23
C GLY A 286 -3.02 -17.32 -21.28
N PHE A 287 -2.89 -16.32 -20.39
CA PHE A 287 -3.79 -15.18 -20.35
C PHE A 287 -3.62 -14.35 -21.62
N ARG A 288 -4.70 -14.07 -22.36
CA ARG A 288 -4.64 -13.30 -23.61
C ARG A 288 -4.32 -11.82 -23.37
N LYS A 289 -3.53 -11.19 -24.25
CA LYS A 289 -3.15 -9.76 -24.14
C LYS A 289 -4.37 -8.87 -23.95
N GLU A 290 -5.43 -9.10 -24.72
CA GLU A 290 -6.67 -8.32 -24.65
C GLU A 290 -7.43 -8.45 -23.32
N ASN A 291 -7.15 -9.50 -22.54
CA ASN A 291 -7.80 -9.80 -21.26
C ASN A 291 -6.95 -9.39 -20.04
N ILE A 292 -5.74 -8.88 -20.26
CA ILE A 292 -4.89 -8.32 -19.21
C ILE A 292 -4.98 -6.80 -19.27
N LYS A 293 -5.52 -6.16 -18.24
CA LYS A 293 -5.61 -4.70 -18.14
C LYS A 293 -4.61 -4.17 -17.12
N THR A 294 -3.68 -3.35 -17.58
CA THR A 294 -2.61 -2.80 -16.76
C THR A 294 -2.88 -1.33 -16.46
N PHE A 295 -2.89 -0.96 -15.18
CA PHE A 295 -3.02 0.41 -14.72
C PHE A 295 -1.74 0.83 -14.00
N PHE A 296 -1.05 1.83 -14.54
CA PHE A 296 0.24 2.29 -14.04
C PHE A 296 0.26 3.79 -13.78
N ALA A 297 1.11 4.18 -12.83
CA ALA A 297 1.39 5.54 -12.39
C ALA A 297 1.31 6.65 -13.45
N GLY A 298 0.90 7.84 -13.00
CA GLY A 298 0.80 9.03 -13.85
C GLY A 298 -0.09 8.81 -15.07
N ASP A 299 0.44 9.06 -16.25
CA ASP A 299 -0.25 8.88 -17.53
C ASP A 299 -0.21 7.45 -18.10
N GLY A 300 0.28 6.46 -17.33
CA GLY A 300 0.43 5.09 -17.82
C GLY A 300 1.64 4.90 -18.74
N GLN A 301 2.69 5.70 -18.54
CA GLN A 301 3.92 5.63 -19.34
C GLN A 301 4.86 4.56 -18.78
N ILE A 302 4.88 3.39 -19.42
CA ILE A 302 5.95 2.41 -19.24
C ILE A 302 6.72 2.35 -20.57
N THR A 303 7.99 2.74 -20.56
CA THR A 303 8.88 2.56 -21.71
C THR A 303 9.17 1.07 -21.85
N VAL A 304 8.46 0.41 -22.77
CA VAL A 304 8.73 -0.97 -23.16
C VAL A 304 9.23 -0.95 -24.58
N ASP A 305 10.31 -1.66 -24.85
CA ASP A 305 10.71 -1.99 -26.22
C ASP A 305 9.59 -2.83 -26.84
N GLU A 306 8.93 -2.28 -27.86
CA GLU A 306 7.84 -2.86 -28.68
C GLU A 306 6.47 -3.13 -28.01
N GLU A 307 5.45 -2.41 -28.50
CA GLU A 307 3.98 -2.65 -28.64
C GLU A 307 3.21 -3.70 -27.78
N THR A 308 3.70 -4.20 -26.66
CA THR A 308 3.19 -5.46 -26.07
C THR A 308 2.16 -5.31 -24.95
N VAL A 309 2.09 -4.16 -24.25
CA VAL A 309 1.20 -3.96 -23.09
C VAL A 309 0.34 -2.72 -23.27
N ASP A 310 -1.00 -2.89 -23.26
CA ASP A 310 -1.91 -1.74 -23.18
C ASP A 310 -1.93 -1.24 -21.73
N VAL A 311 -1.20 -0.14 -21.48
CA VAL A 311 -1.10 0.48 -20.16
C VAL A 311 -2.03 1.68 -20.07
N TYR A 312 -2.88 1.67 -19.05
CA TYR A 312 -3.83 2.72 -18.73
C TYR A 312 -3.32 3.54 -17.53
N PRO A 313 -3.71 4.81 -17.41
CA PRO A 313 -3.36 5.63 -16.25
C PRO A 313 -4.01 5.10 -14.97
N ALA A 314 -3.25 4.98 -13.89
CA ALA A 314 -3.79 4.68 -12.56
C ALA A 314 -4.67 5.80 -11.99
N THR A 315 -4.63 6.99 -12.60
CA THR A 315 -5.48 8.15 -12.25
C THR A 315 -6.96 7.90 -12.52
N GLU A 316 -7.29 6.95 -13.41
CA GLU A 316 -8.66 6.62 -13.80
C GLU A 316 -9.32 5.60 -12.87
N LYS A 317 -9.44 5.94 -11.58
CA LYS A 317 -10.03 5.05 -10.55
C LYS A 317 -11.36 4.44 -10.97
N LEU A 318 -12.27 5.22 -11.54
CA LEU A 318 -13.58 4.72 -11.98
C LEU A 318 -13.47 3.64 -13.05
N THR A 319 -12.51 3.79 -13.97
CA THR A 319 -12.24 2.81 -15.03
C THR A 319 -11.77 1.48 -14.43
N ILE A 320 -10.85 1.52 -13.47
CA ILE A 320 -10.39 0.35 -12.72
C ILE A 320 -11.57 -0.37 -12.07
N ARG A 321 -12.35 0.35 -11.27
CA ARG A 321 -13.48 -0.19 -10.51
C ARG A 321 -14.56 -0.78 -11.41
N ASN A 322 -14.91 -0.06 -12.48
CA ASN A 322 -15.92 -0.51 -13.44
C ASN A 322 -15.46 -1.77 -14.18
N HIS A 323 -14.18 -1.88 -14.53
CA HIS A 323 -13.68 -3.06 -15.22
C HIS A 323 -13.67 -4.30 -14.32
N ILE A 324 -13.16 -4.18 -13.09
CA ILE A 324 -13.18 -5.28 -12.09
C ILE A 324 -14.62 -5.74 -11.85
N SER A 325 -15.51 -4.79 -11.56
CA SER A 325 -16.92 -5.10 -11.30
C SER A 325 -17.63 -5.72 -12.51
N TYR A 326 -17.27 -5.28 -13.73
CA TYR A 326 -17.81 -5.85 -14.97
C TYR A 326 -17.41 -7.32 -15.12
N VAL A 327 -16.11 -7.64 -15.04
CA VAL A 327 -15.61 -9.03 -15.16
C VAL A 327 -16.27 -9.93 -14.11
N CYS A 328 -16.42 -9.44 -12.87
CA CYS A 328 -17.06 -10.21 -11.81
C CYS A 328 -18.57 -10.42 -11.98
N ARG A 329 -19.29 -9.50 -12.60
CA ARG A 329 -20.76 -9.59 -12.72
C ARG A 329 -21.21 -10.34 -13.96
N VAL A 330 -20.44 -10.30 -15.04
CA VAL A 330 -20.82 -11.01 -16.27
C VAL A 330 -20.69 -12.51 -16.04
N LEU A 331 -21.80 -13.21 -16.24
CA LEU A 331 -21.86 -14.66 -16.16
C LEU A 331 -20.82 -15.30 -17.08
N ASN A 332 -20.12 -16.30 -16.55
CA ASN A 332 -19.17 -17.11 -17.31
C ASN A 332 -18.07 -16.29 -18.02
N CYS A 333 -17.79 -15.06 -17.57
CA CYS A 333 -16.76 -14.24 -18.19
C CYS A 333 -15.36 -14.76 -17.90
N ALA A 334 -15.10 -15.07 -16.63
CA ALA A 334 -13.78 -15.47 -16.17
C ALA A 334 -13.80 -16.85 -15.53
N ASP A 335 -12.86 -17.71 -15.93
CA ASP A 335 -12.55 -18.91 -15.15
C ASP A 335 -11.63 -18.51 -13.99
N SER A 336 -10.39 -18.15 -14.30
CA SER A 336 -9.49 -17.48 -13.37
C SER A 336 -9.50 -15.95 -13.57
N PHE A 337 -9.74 -15.21 -12.48
CA PHE A 337 -9.61 -13.75 -12.45
C PHE A 337 -8.48 -13.31 -11.52
N VAL A 338 -7.40 -12.80 -12.09
CA VAL A 338 -6.19 -12.41 -11.36
C VAL A 338 -6.14 -10.90 -11.13
N LEU A 339 -5.91 -10.47 -9.88
CA LEU A 339 -5.55 -9.10 -9.58
C LEU A 339 -4.16 -9.06 -8.97
N TYR A 340 -3.25 -8.28 -9.57
CA TYR A 340 -1.94 -8.01 -9.01
C TYR A 340 -1.88 -6.56 -8.53
N LEU A 341 -1.58 -6.38 -7.24
CA LEU A 341 -1.59 -5.11 -6.56
C LEU A 341 -0.16 -4.76 -6.11
N ASN A 342 0.41 -3.68 -6.63
CA ASN A 342 1.78 -3.20 -6.31
C ASN A 342 1.84 -1.68 -6.13
N SER A 343 0.90 -1.15 -5.36
CA SER A 343 0.76 0.28 -5.09
C SER A 343 1.20 0.56 -3.65
N PRO A 344 1.74 1.76 -3.35
CA PRO A 344 1.93 2.19 -1.98
C PRO A 344 0.61 2.17 -1.21
N THR A 345 0.63 1.77 0.05
CA THR A 345 -0.58 1.61 0.87
C THR A 345 -0.48 2.35 2.19
N ARG A 346 -1.62 2.91 2.58
CA ARG A 346 -1.82 3.46 3.92
C ARG A 346 -1.85 2.32 4.93
N ASN A 347 -1.72 2.66 6.21
CA ASN A 347 -1.77 1.70 7.31
C ASN A 347 -3.12 0.94 7.45
N ASP A 348 -4.17 1.40 6.79
CA ASP A 348 -5.46 0.71 6.70
C ASP A 348 -5.59 -0.18 5.44
N GLY A 349 -4.50 -0.37 4.69
CA GLY A 349 -4.45 -1.13 3.44
C GLY A 349 -5.03 -0.38 2.24
N THR A 350 -5.44 0.88 2.38
CA THR A 350 -5.92 1.68 1.24
C THR A 350 -4.76 1.97 0.28
N MET A 351 -4.91 1.55 -0.97
CA MET A 351 -3.94 1.80 -2.03
C MET A 351 -3.96 3.27 -2.44
N LEU A 352 -2.78 3.84 -2.67
CA LEU A 352 -2.63 5.13 -3.32
C LEU A 352 -2.51 4.92 -4.83
N LEU A 353 -3.26 5.72 -5.60
CA LEU A 353 -3.32 5.60 -7.05
C LEU A 353 -2.43 6.62 -7.75
N TRP A 354 -2.60 7.93 -7.48
CA TRP A 354 -1.73 8.99 -8.00
C TRP A 354 -2.22 10.34 -7.46
N ASP A 355 -1.31 11.23 -7.06
CA ASP A 355 -1.59 12.62 -6.69
C ASP A 355 -1.74 13.49 -7.96
N VAL A 356 -2.92 13.47 -8.59
CA VAL A 356 -3.16 14.16 -9.86
C VAL A 356 -3.16 15.68 -9.66
N ASN A 357 -3.69 16.14 -8.53
CA ASN A 357 -3.80 17.57 -8.23
C ASN A 357 -2.55 18.15 -7.55
N LYS A 358 -1.53 17.32 -7.30
CA LYS A 358 -0.23 17.68 -6.71
C LYS A 358 -0.35 18.36 -5.35
N ASN A 359 -1.38 18.02 -4.60
CA ASN A 359 -1.69 18.67 -3.33
C ASN A 359 -1.03 17.95 -2.13
N GLY A 360 -0.47 16.76 -2.33
CA GLY A 360 0.18 15.93 -1.31
C GLY A 360 -0.76 15.16 -0.38
N VAL A 361 -2.08 15.21 -0.62
CA VAL A 361 -3.15 14.64 0.21
C VAL A 361 -3.90 13.58 -0.59
N ALA A 362 -4.02 12.36 -0.06
CA ALA A 362 -4.74 11.29 -0.76
C ALA A 362 -6.26 11.49 -0.70
N ASP A 363 -6.77 12.22 -1.69
CA ASP A 363 -8.19 12.46 -1.89
C ASP A 363 -8.94 11.15 -2.19
N PRO A 364 -10.26 11.06 -1.93
CA PRO A 364 -11.03 9.85 -2.22
C PRO A 364 -10.95 9.34 -3.66
N LYS A 365 -10.57 10.18 -4.62
CA LYS A 365 -10.40 9.83 -6.04
C LYS A 365 -9.01 9.26 -6.35
N GLU A 366 -8.04 9.60 -5.53
CA GLU A 366 -6.62 9.25 -5.68
C GLU A 366 -6.23 8.03 -4.83
N ARG A 367 -7.21 7.39 -4.21
CA ARG A 367 -7.01 6.23 -3.35
C ARG A 367 -8.04 5.15 -3.65
N TYR A 368 -7.65 3.89 -3.59
CA TYR A 368 -8.55 2.75 -3.77
C TYR A 368 -8.58 1.93 -2.49
N SER A 369 -9.68 2.05 -1.75
CA SER A 369 -9.77 1.46 -0.41
C SER A 369 -10.09 -0.04 -0.48
N VAL A 370 -9.69 -0.76 0.57
CA VAL A 370 -10.05 -2.18 0.76
C VAL A 370 -11.57 -2.40 0.67
N ALA A 371 -12.37 -1.45 1.18
CA ALA A 371 -13.84 -1.57 1.12
C ALA A 371 -14.39 -1.44 -0.30
N GLU A 372 -13.78 -0.60 -1.13
CA GLU A 372 -14.15 -0.49 -2.54
C GLU A 372 -13.73 -1.72 -3.32
N LEU A 373 -12.50 -2.21 -3.12
CA LEU A 373 -12.01 -3.43 -3.77
C LEU A 373 -12.92 -4.64 -3.48
N LEU A 374 -13.24 -4.86 -2.21
CA LEU A 374 -14.13 -5.96 -1.82
C LEU A 374 -15.54 -5.77 -2.38
N ARG A 375 -16.07 -4.54 -2.44
CA ARG A 375 -17.36 -4.28 -3.08
C ARG A 375 -17.35 -4.59 -4.58
N ASP A 376 -16.24 -4.29 -5.25
CA ASP A 376 -16.10 -4.50 -6.69
C ASP A 376 -15.93 -6.00 -7.02
N LEU A 377 -15.47 -6.82 -6.06
CA LEU A 377 -15.35 -8.29 -6.13
C LEU A 377 -16.52 -9.05 -5.49
N GLU A 378 -17.51 -8.34 -4.98
CA GLU A 378 -18.60 -8.93 -4.21
C GLU A 378 -19.46 -9.87 -5.08
N GLY A 379 -19.61 -11.14 -4.66
CA GLY A 379 -20.40 -12.12 -5.40
C GLY A 379 -19.88 -12.37 -6.81
N CYS A 380 -18.57 -12.35 -7.00
CA CYS A 380 -17.93 -12.52 -8.30
C CYS A 380 -18.30 -13.88 -8.93
N ASN A 381 -18.81 -13.86 -10.17
CA ASN A 381 -19.18 -15.04 -10.95
C ASN A 381 -17.98 -15.78 -11.56
N ALA A 382 -16.76 -15.28 -11.38
CA ALA A 382 -15.56 -16.01 -11.80
C ALA A 382 -15.47 -17.33 -11.01
N GLN A 383 -14.93 -18.39 -11.62
CA GLN A 383 -14.77 -19.65 -10.88
C GLN A 383 -13.79 -19.47 -9.71
N ARG A 384 -12.75 -18.67 -9.92
CA ARG A 384 -11.77 -18.29 -8.88
C ARG A 384 -11.20 -16.91 -9.10
N VAL A 385 -10.94 -16.20 -7.99
CA VAL A 385 -10.29 -14.89 -7.99
C VAL A 385 -8.99 -14.99 -7.19
N PHE A 386 -7.87 -14.66 -7.83
CA PHE A 386 -6.55 -14.66 -7.19
C PHE A 386 -6.08 -13.22 -6.97
N LEU A 387 -5.90 -12.82 -5.71
CA LEU A 387 -5.35 -11.54 -5.33
C LEU A 387 -3.87 -11.71 -4.96
N PHE A 388 -2.97 -11.28 -5.85
CA PHE A 388 -1.54 -11.17 -5.58
C PHE A 388 -1.23 -9.79 -5.04
N VAL A 389 -0.93 -9.71 -3.74
CA VAL A 389 -0.80 -8.46 -2.98
C VAL A 389 0.67 -8.22 -2.65
N ASP A 390 1.35 -7.48 -3.51
CA ASP A 390 2.72 -7.02 -3.29
C ASP A 390 2.74 -5.60 -2.73
N GLN A 391 2.18 -5.43 -1.54
CA GLN A 391 1.95 -4.13 -0.89
C GLN A 391 2.16 -4.20 0.62
N SER A 392 2.42 -3.05 1.23
CA SER A 392 2.48 -2.89 2.68
C SER A 392 1.10 -3.04 3.34
N TYR A 393 1.05 -3.43 4.62
CA TYR A 393 -0.17 -3.64 5.40
C TYR A 393 -1.24 -4.56 4.77
N PRO A 394 -0.88 -5.72 4.21
CA PRO A 394 -1.87 -6.61 3.58
C PRO A 394 -2.88 -7.17 4.60
N GLY A 395 -2.56 -7.12 5.90
CA GLY A 395 -3.40 -7.57 7.01
C GLY A 395 -4.79 -6.95 7.04
N ALA A 396 -4.95 -5.69 6.61
CA ALA A 396 -6.25 -5.04 6.59
C ALA A 396 -7.20 -5.67 5.56
N LEU A 397 -6.69 -5.97 4.36
CA LEU A 397 -7.42 -6.68 3.31
C LEU A 397 -7.69 -8.13 3.72
N ALA A 398 -6.64 -8.83 4.14
CA ALA A 398 -6.69 -10.19 4.68
C ALA A 398 -7.78 -10.38 5.74
N LYS A 399 -7.80 -9.52 6.77
CA LYS A 399 -8.78 -9.57 7.86
C LYS A 399 -10.21 -9.39 7.33
N ARG A 400 -10.45 -8.42 6.45
CA ARG A 400 -11.80 -8.17 5.91
C ARG A 400 -12.27 -9.27 4.98
N LEU A 401 -11.36 -9.88 4.23
CA LEU A 401 -11.66 -11.02 3.37
C LEU A 401 -12.11 -12.23 4.20
N LEU A 402 -11.35 -12.57 5.25
CA LEU A 402 -11.64 -13.69 6.15
C LEU A 402 -13.03 -13.60 6.82
N TYR A 403 -13.51 -12.39 7.13
CA TYR A 403 -14.83 -12.18 7.72
C TYR A 403 -15.97 -12.04 6.70
N SER A 404 -15.67 -12.01 5.40
CA SER A 404 -16.70 -11.83 4.38
C SER A 404 -17.28 -13.17 3.95
N LYS A 405 -18.61 -13.23 3.89
CA LYS A 405 -19.34 -14.37 3.31
C LYS A 405 -19.60 -14.22 1.80
N ARG A 406 -19.22 -13.09 1.20
CA ARG A 406 -19.52 -12.75 -0.21
C ARG A 406 -18.34 -12.94 -1.17
N HIS A 407 -17.26 -13.56 -0.70
CA HIS A 407 -16.00 -13.72 -1.44
C HIS A 407 -15.50 -15.17 -1.41
N GLY A 408 -16.40 -16.16 -1.41
CA GLY A 408 -16.05 -17.57 -1.20
C GLY A 408 -15.04 -18.14 -2.21
N ASN A 409 -14.98 -17.58 -3.42
CA ASN A 409 -14.08 -17.95 -4.51
C ASN A 409 -12.79 -17.09 -4.58
N VAL A 410 -12.51 -16.27 -3.57
CA VAL A 410 -11.35 -15.37 -3.55
C VAL A 410 -10.23 -15.96 -2.69
N ALA A 411 -9.05 -16.09 -3.28
CA ALA A 411 -7.80 -16.41 -2.60
C ALA A 411 -6.85 -15.21 -2.63
N LEU A 412 -6.23 -14.90 -1.50
CA LEU A 412 -5.26 -13.83 -1.33
C LEU A 412 -3.88 -14.42 -1.06
N ILE A 413 -2.91 -13.99 -1.84
CA ILE A 413 -1.49 -14.33 -1.76
C ILE A 413 -0.73 -13.02 -1.58
N SER A 414 -0.08 -12.81 -0.43
CA SER A 414 0.59 -11.55 -0.09
C SER A 414 2.08 -11.70 0.12
N SER A 415 2.84 -10.66 -0.22
CA SER A 415 4.30 -10.61 0.00
C SER A 415 4.69 -10.42 1.47
N ALA A 416 3.75 -9.97 2.31
CA ALA A 416 3.95 -9.72 3.74
C ALA A 416 2.72 -10.17 4.57
N ARG A 417 2.82 -10.16 5.91
CA ARG A 417 1.71 -10.48 6.82
C ARG A 417 1.35 -9.31 7.73
N GLY A 418 0.08 -9.26 8.15
CA GLY A 418 -0.36 -8.32 9.18
C GLY A 418 -0.07 -6.86 8.82
N ALA A 419 0.73 -6.18 9.66
CA ALA A 419 1.11 -4.79 9.49
C ALA A 419 2.53 -4.58 8.92
N GLU A 420 3.13 -5.63 8.35
CA GLU A 420 4.45 -5.59 7.72
C GLU A 420 4.44 -4.87 6.36
N PHE A 421 5.63 -4.61 5.82
CA PHE A 421 5.84 -3.86 4.57
C PHE A 421 6.34 -4.78 3.45
N ALA A 422 6.03 -4.42 2.20
CA ALA A 422 6.54 -5.13 1.03
C ALA A 422 7.96 -4.68 0.67
N TRP A 423 8.82 -5.63 0.32
CA TRP A 423 10.26 -5.40 0.10
C TRP A 423 10.67 -5.64 -1.36
N GLY A 424 11.18 -4.60 -2.01
CA GLY A 424 11.76 -4.65 -3.35
C GLY A 424 10.84 -5.27 -4.39
N SER A 425 11.43 -6.17 -5.19
CA SER A 425 10.77 -6.90 -6.27
C SER A 425 10.70 -8.41 -6.05
N ARG A 426 11.16 -8.91 -4.89
CA ARG A 426 11.38 -10.35 -4.66
C ARG A 426 10.12 -11.20 -4.80
N PHE A 427 9.00 -10.72 -4.30
CA PHE A 427 7.72 -11.43 -4.45
C PHE A 427 7.37 -11.58 -5.92
N THR A 428 7.52 -10.50 -6.68
CA THR A 428 7.20 -10.48 -8.11
C THR A 428 8.19 -11.31 -8.93
N GLU A 429 9.48 -11.25 -8.62
CA GLU A 429 10.53 -12.10 -9.21
C GLU A 429 10.28 -13.59 -8.95
N PHE A 430 9.82 -13.93 -7.75
CA PHE A 430 9.46 -15.31 -7.41
C PHE A 430 8.25 -15.81 -8.21
N TRP A 431 7.19 -15.00 -8.29
CA TRP A 431 6.01 -15.39 -9.06
C TRP A 431 6.27 -15.38 -10.56
N ARG A 432 7.22 -14.58 -11.04
CA ARG A 432 7.63 -14.56 -12.45
C ARG A 432 8.03 -15.94 -12.96
N SER A 433 8.60 -16.81 -12.13
CA SER A 433 9.07 -18.13 -12.55
C SER A 433 7.99 -19.21 -12.60
N LEU A 434 6.74 -18.88 -12.24
CA LEU A 434 5.62 -19.82 -12.24
C LEU A 434 5.35 -20.37 -13.65
N GLN A 435 5.46 -21.69 -13.80
CA GLN A 435 5.21 -22.39 -15.07
C GLN A 435 3.73 -22.81 -15.23
N PRO A 436 3.22 -22.96 -16.46
CA PRO A 436 1.82 -23.30 -16.73
C PRO A 436 1.31 -24.60 -16.09
N ASN A 437 2.20 -25.58 -15.94
CA ASN A 437 1.91 -26.89 -15.35
C ASN A 437 2.13 -26.94 -13.83
N GLN A 438 2.52 -25.82 -13.20
CA GLN A 438 2.76 -25.77 -11.77
C GLN A 438 1.51 -25.37 -11.00
N CYS A 439 1.24 -26.13 -9.94
CA CYS A 439 0.21 -25.84 -8.97
C CYS A 439 0.57 -24.63 -8.11
N LEU A 440 -0.39 -23.72 -7.91
CA LEU A 440 -0.18 -22.50 -7.12
C LEU A 440 0.21 -22.81 -5.68
N ILE A 441 -0.41 -23.81 -5.07
CA ILE A 441 -0.09 -24.23 -3.70
C ILE A 441 1.34 -24.79 -3.58
N HIS A 442 1.78 -25.59 -4.55
CA HIS A 442 3.13 -26.15 -4.58
C HIS A 442 4.17 -25.06 -4.81
N HIS A 443 3.91 -24.15 -5.75
CA HIS A 443 4.78 -22.99 -5.97
C HIS A 443 4.88 -22.15 -4.71
N PHE A 444 3.75 -21.80 -4.08
CA PHE A 444 3.76 -21.01 -2.85
C PHE A 444 4.62 -21.63 -1.73
N PHE A 445 4.56 -22.94 -1.52
CA PHE A 445 5.38 -23.59 -0.50
C PHE A 445 6.88 -23.61 -0.80
N GLN A 446 7.30 -23.39 -2.05
CA GLN A 446 8.71 -23.17 -2.40
C GLN A 446 9.23 -21.80 -1.95
N LEU A 447 8.35 -20.84 -1.64
CA LEU A 447 8.73 -19.52 -1.16
C LEU A 447 9.19 -19.53 0.31
N THR A 448 8.64 -20.44 1.11
CA THR A 448 8.87 -20.54 2.56
C THR A 448 10.33 -20.72 2.98
N PRO A 449 11.17 -21.53 2.29
CA PRO A 449 12.58 -21.70 2.64
C PRO A 449 13.47 -20.49 2.34
N TRP A 450 13.04 -19.52 1.51
CA TRP A 450 13.88 -18.42 1.01
C TRP A 450 13.61 -17.07 1.70
N SER A 451 12.62 -17.01 2.60
CA SER A 451 12.08 -15.73 3.09
C SER A 451 12.73 -15.26 4.40
N THR A 452 13.98 -14.78 4.33
CA THR A 452 14.69 -14.17 5.48
C THR A 452 14.24 -12.74 5.82
N PHE A 453 13.51 -12.07 4.92
CA PHE A 453 13.12 -10.65 5.06
C PHE A 453 11.64 -10.36 4.80
N THR A 454 10.87 -11.35 4.34
CA THR A 454 9.43 -11.24 4.06
C THR A 454 8.71 -12.42 4.70
N ASN A 455 7.54 -12.21 5.29
CA ASN A 455 6.67 -13.30 5.72
C ASN A 455 5.51 -13.40 4.74
N PRO A 456 5.61 -14.24 3.68
CA PRO A 456 4.54 -14.36 2.72
C PRO A 456 3.27 -14.92 3.37
N GLY A 457 2.11 -14.35 3.03
CA GLY A 457 0.81 -14.70 3.58
C GLY A 457 -0.08 -15.35 2.52
N VAL A 458 -0.87 -16.33 2.93
CA VAL A 458 -1.96 -16.88 2.11
C VAL A 458 -3.24 -16.93 2.93
N ILE A 459 -4.34 -16.52 2.31
CA ILE A 459 -5.70 -16.64 2.85
C ILE A 459 -6.60 -17.15 1.74
N GLU A 460 -7.23 -18.28 1.97
CA GLU A 460 -8.26 -18.82 1.10
C GLU A 460 -9.61 -18.63 1.79
N SER A 461 -10.57 -18.01 1.09
CA SER A 461 -11.93 -17.86 1.63
C SER A 461 -12.66 -19.21 1.71
N THR A 462 -12.30 -20.13 0.81
CA THR A 462 -12.67 -21.54 0.84
C THR A 462 -11.40 -22.38 0.72
N PRO A 463 -11.18 -23.42 1.54
CA PRO A 463 -9.99 -24.26 1.42
C PRO A 463 -9.85 -24.88 0.03
N GLY A 464 -8.63 -24.91 -0.50
CA GLY A 464 -8.31 -25.61 -1.76
C GLY A 464 -8.45 -24.76 -3.03
N LEU A 465 -8.69 -23.45 -2.92
CA LEU A 465 -8.69 -22.52 -4.05
C LEU A 465 -7.32 -22.43 -4.75
N LEU A 466 -6.22 -22.71 -4.06
CA LEU A 466 -4.87 -22.78 -4.60
C LEU A 466 -4.48 -24.16 -5.12
N ASN A 467 -5.34 -25.18 -5.00
CA ASN A 467 -5.08 -26.53 -5.50
C ASN A 467 -5.37 -26.66 -7.01
N VAL A 468 -4.90 -25.67 -7.76
CA VAL A 468 -5.03 -25.56 -9.21
C VAL A 468 -3.79 -24.86 -9.78
N THR A 469 -3.57 -24.96 -11.09
CA THR A 469 -2.68 -24.07 -11.85
C THR A 469 -3.30 -22.67 -11.98
N LEU A 470 -2.54 -21.69 -12.49
CA LEU A 470 -3.05 -20.32 -12.65
C LEU A 470 -4.27 -20.24 -13.60
N CYS A 471 -4.30 -21.08 -14.63
CA CYS A 471 -5.43 -21.22 -15.57
C CYS A 471 -6.51 -22.21 -15.10
N GLY A 472 -6.47 -22.65 -13.83
CA GLY A 472 -7.57 -23.43 -13.25
C GLY A 472 -7.50 -24.95 -13.39
N ALA A 473 -6.45 -25.49 -14.00
CA ALA A 473 -6.32 -26.93 -14.11
C ALA A 473 -6.12 -27.55 -12.72
N PRO A 474 -6.87 -28.62 -12.37
CA PRO A 474 -6.76 -29.25 -11.07
C PRO A 474 -5.37 -29.86 -10.88
N CYS A 475 -4.89 -29.81 -9.65
CA CYS A 475 -3.65 -30.45 -9.24
C CYS A 475 -3.82 -31.95 -9.02
N ASP A 476 -2.70 -32.68 -9.04
CA ASP A 476 -2.61 -34.10 -8.68
C ASP A 476 -3.50 -35.04 -9.51
N THR A 477 -3.75 -34.70 -10.78
CA THR A 477 -4.41 -35.62 -11.71
C THR A 477 -3.49 -36.78 -12.10
N ILE A 478 -4.05 -37.98 -12.22
CA ILE A 478 -3.31 -39.18 -12.63
C ILE A 478 -3.99 -39.76 -13.88
N PRO A 479 -3.33 -39.72 -15.06
CA PRO A 479 -2.01 -39.14 -15.33
C PRO A 479 -1.99 -37.60 -15.23
N PRO A 480 -0.81 -36.98 -15.02
CA PRO A 480 -0.68 -35.53 -15.07
C PRO A 480 -1.00 -35.02 -16.48
N PHE A 481 -1.61 -33.83 -16.57
CA PHE A 481 -1.88 -33.22 -17.85
C PHE A 481 -0.59 -32.96 -18.64
N THR A 482 -0.63 -33.25 -19.92
CA THR A 482 0.38 -32.80 -20.88
C THR A 482 0.24 -31.29 -21.14
N GLU A 483 1.30 -30.65 -21.64
CA GLU A 483 1.24 -29.21 -21.99
C GLU A 483 0.16 -28.92 -23.05
N ASP A 484 -0.04 -29.82 -24.00
CA ASP A 484 -1.07 -29.68 -25.03
C ASP A 484 -2.48 -29.80 -24.46
N GLU A 485 -2.71 -30.71 -23.50
CA GLU A 485 -3.98 -30.82 -22.78
C GLU A 485 -4.27 -29.56 -21.95
N LEU A 486 -3.30 -29.09 -21.18
CA LEU A 486 -3.41 -27.83 -20.42
C LEU A 486 -3.78 -26.66 -21.34
N ARG A 487 -3.07 -26.54 -22.46
CA ARG A 487 -3.28 -25.45 -23.41
C ARG A 487 -4.64 -25.52 -24.09
N LYS A 488 -5.12 -26.73 -24.37
CA LYS A 488 -6.37 -26.97 -25.08
C LYS A 488 -7.59 -26.84 -24.17
N GLU A 489 -7.51 -27.32 -22.93
CA GLU A 489 -8.68 -27.49 -22.06
C GLU A 489 -8.81 -26.39 -21.01
N TYR A 490 -7.71 -25.74 -20.61
CA TYR A 490 -7.71 -24.77 -19.52
C TYR A 490 -7.23 -23.38 -19.98
N MET A 491 -6.05 -23.29 -20.60
CA MET A 491 -5.41 -22.00 -20.86
C MET A 491 -6.17 -21.11 -21.84
N GLY A 492 -6.30 -19.83 -21.48
CA GLY A 492 -6.70 -18.78 -22.40
C GLY A 492 -8.19 -18.59 -22.44
N CYS A 493 -8.86 -19.05 -23.50
CA CYS A 493 -10.30 -18.88 -23.61
C CYS A 493 -10.98 -20.16 -24.09
N GLN A 494 -11.87 -20.69 -23.27
CA GLN A 494 -12.60 -21.92 -23.50
C GLN A 494 -14.01 -21.62 -23.99
N ASN A 495 -14.45 -22.36 -25.01
CA ASN A 495 -15.83 -22.31 -25.46
C ASN A 495 -16.71 -23.08 -24.47
N LEU A 496 -17.82 -22.48 -24.07
CA LEU A 496 -18.77 -23.10 -23.18
C LEU A 496 -19.87 -23.79 -23.99
N PRO A 497 -20.17 -25.06 -23.69
CA PRO A 497 -21.39 -25.72 -24.15
C PRO A 497 -22.62 -24.84 -23.86
N THR A 498 -23.51 -24.70 -24.84
CA THR A 498 -24.76 -23.92 -24.71
C THR A 498 -25.58 -24.35 -23.48
N MET A 499 -25.54 -25.64 -23.14
CA MET A 499 -26.23 -26.20 -21.99
C MET A 499 -25.73 -25.62 -20.65
N LEU A 500 -24.41 -25.47 -20.48
CA LEU A 500 -23.83 -24.87 -19.27
C LEU A 500 -24.33 -23.43 -19.10
N TRP A 501 -24.42 -22.68 -20.20
CA TRP A 501 -24.95 -21.32 -20.19
C TRP A 501 -26.43 -21.25 -19.76
N TYR A 502 -27.28 -22.16 -20.25
CA TYR A 502 -28.67 -22.26 -19.83
C TYR A 502 -28.81 -22.58 -18.33
N TYR A 503 -28.00 -23.51 -17.82
CA TYR A 503 -27.98 -23.85 -16.40
C TYR A 503 -27.58 -22.66 -15.52
N THR A 504 -26.51 -21.94 -15.87
CA THR A 504 -26.06 -20.77 -15.09
C THR A 504 -27.13 -19.67 -15.05
N LEU A 505 -27.86 -19.48 -16.16
CA LEU A 505 -28.96 -18.52 -16.21
C LEU A 505 -30.15 -18.90 -15.35
N GLN A 506 -30.53 -20.18 -15.33
CA GLN A 506 -31.63 -20.67 -14.50
C GLN A 506 -31.29 -20.52 -13.01
N GLN A 507 -30.08 -20.88 -12.58
CA GLN A 507 -29.65 -20.71 -11.19
C GLN A 507 -29.70 -19.23 -10.75
N GLN A 508 -29.31 -18.29 -11.60
CA GLN A 508 -29.42 -16.86 -11.29
C GLN A 508 -30.85 -16.30 -11.32
N GLN A 509 -31.81 -16.99 -11.94
CA GLN A 509 -33.23 -16.63 -11.85
C GLN A 509 -33.84 -17.17 -10.56
N GLU A 510 -33.39 -18.33 -10.08
CA GLU A 510 -33.84 -18.95 -8.83
C GLU A 510 -33.24 -18.28 -7.58
N GLU A 511 -32.03 -17.72 -7.66
CA GLU A 511 -31.35 -17.01 -6.56
C GLU A 511 -31.71 -15.51 -6.45
N ARG A 512 -32.58 -14.99 -7.33
CA ARG A 512 -33.10 -13.61 -7.21
C ARG A 512 -34.38 -13.62 -6.35
N PRO A 513 -34.37 -12.98 -5.16
CA PRO A 513 -35.55 -12.89 -4.29
C PRO A 513 -36.70 -12.08 -4.90
#